data_AF-A0A4R5LRB8-F1
#
_entry.id   AF-A0A4R5LRB8-F1
#
_cell.length_a   1.000
_cell.length_b   1.000
_cell.length_c   1.000
_cell.angle_alpha   90.00
_cell.angle_beta   90.00
_cell.angle_gamma   90.00
#
_symmetry.space_group_name_H-M   'P 1'
#
loop_
_entity.id
_entity.type
_entity.pdbx_description
1 polymer ?
#
loop_
_entity_poly.entity_id
_entity_poly.type
_entity_poly.pdbx_seq_one_letter_code
_entity_poly.pdbx_strand_id
1 'polypeptide(L)'
;MKLASALLTLLLLSGCALTPESEPPAEPPPVCPEPVSCDACPVAQCPEPEVVETVKIVEVPAELPPMATTAGAMHLPIIGEVEWVLVEPVGLRLEARIDTGAETTSIHAENIQLLEKEGRRYVRFDLEDPESGERLPQELRLRRQVLIKQHDDEPERRYVVRMWLTLGEMRHRVDVTLSDRDVFEFPLLVGRNFLLDAAIVDVSRSHTQ
;
A
#
# COMPACT_ATOMS: atom_id res chain seq x y z
N MET A 1 -58.17 14.21 6.78
CA MET A 1 -59.21 15.27 6.71
C MET A 1 -58.62 16.56 7.25
N LYS A 2 -58.94 17.68 6.58
CA LYS A 2 -58.46 19.08 6.74
C LYS A 2 -57.18 19.35 5.92
N LEU A 3 -57.25 19.93 4.70
CA LEU A 3 -57.66 21.32 4.32
C LEU A 3 -56.85 22.34 5.16
N ALA A 4 -56.15 23.34 4.64
CA ALA A 4 -56.47 24.26 3.54
C ALA A 4 -55.18 25.05 3.18
N SER A 5 -54.96 25.39 1.91
CA SER A 5 -55.15 26.76 1.36
C SER A 5 -54.07 27.76 1.81
N ALA A 6 -53.07 28.03 0.97
CA ALA A 6 -53.03 29.17 0.03
C ALA A 6 -53.06 30.54 0.72
N LEU A 7 -51.96 31.30 0.59
CA LEU A 7 -52.01 32.75 0.76
C LEU A 7 -51.16 33.45 -0.32
N LEU A 8 -51.89 33.72 -1.40
CA LEU A 8 -51.69 34.73 -2.42
C LEU A 8 -51.51 36.12 -1.79
N THR A 9 -50.45 36.84 -2.16
CA THR A 9 -50.22 38.27 -1.84
C THR A 9 -49.83 38.97 -3.15
N LEU A 10 -50.80 39.32 -4.00
CA LEU A 10 -51.61 40.55 -4.05
C LEU A 10 -50.80 41.80 -4.45
N LEU A 11 -50.96 42.14 -5.73
CA LEU A 11 -50.59 43.40 -6.39
C LEU A 11 -51.11 44.62 -5.63
N LEU A 12 -50.29 45.67 -5.58
CA LEU A 12 -50.75 47.03 -5.33
C LEU A 12 -50.46 47.89 -6.57
N LEU A 13 -51.55 48.22 -7.26
CA LEU A 13 -51.62 49.21 -8.33
C LEU A 13 -51.50 50.60 -7.72
N SER A 14 -50.56 51.41 -8.22
CA SER A 14 -50.61 52.87 -8.07
C SER A 14 -51.04 53.47 -9.41
N GLY A 15 -52.28 53.95 -9.45
CA GLY A 15 -52.83 54.68 -10.57
C GLY A 15 -52.29 56.11 -10.63
N CYS A 16 -52.12 56.61 -11.85
CA CYS A 16 -52.01 58.04 -12.12
C CYS A 16 -53.06 58.41 -13.18
N ALA A 17 -53.71 59.54 -12.92
CA ALA A 17 -54.93 60.03 -13.55
C ALA A 17 -54.73 60.51 -14.99
N LEU A 18 -55.78 60.39 -15.80
CA LEU A 18 -55.90 61.04 -17.10
C LEU A 18 -56.34 62.50 -16.92
N THR A 19 -55.45 63.43 -17.25
CA THR A 19 -55.80 64.82 -17.58
C THR A 19 -56.05 64.94 -19.08
N PRO A 20 -57.10 65.66 -19.53
CA PRO A 20 -57.30 65.94 -20.94
C PRO A 20 -56.44 67.14 -21.31
N GLU A 21 -55.49 66.94 -22.23
CA GLU A 21 -54.70 68.03 -22.79
C GLU A 21 -55.20 68.31 -24.22
N SER A 22 -55.63 69.55 -24.41
CA SER A 22 -56.13 70.14 -25.64
C SER A 22 -55.08 70.11 -26.75
N GLU A 23 -55.47 69.70 -27.97
CA GLU A 23 -54.63 69.83 -29.17
C GLU A 23 -54.30 71.32 -29.46
N PRO A 24 -53.02 71.70 -29.50
CA PRO A 24 -52.60 72.95 -30.13
C PRO A 24 -52.62 72.80 -31.67
N PRO A 25 -52.72 73.91 -32.42
CA PRO A 25 -52.89 73.89 -33.86
C PRO A 25 -51.65 73.31 -34.57
N ALA A 26 -51.87 72.63 -35.69
CA ALA A 26 -50.84 72.02 -36.52
C ALA A 26 -49.75 73.05 -36.94
N GLU A 27 -48.54 72.87 -36.45
CA GLU A 27 -47.34 73.54 -36.95
C GLU A 27 -46.93 72.95 -38.32
N PRO A 28 -46.35 73.77 -39.22
CA PRO A 28 -45.84 73.29 -40.50
C PRO A 28 -44.74 72.23 -40.30
N PRO A 29 -44.54 71.30 -41.26
CA PRO A 29 -43.61 70.20 -41.09
C PRO A 29 -42.20 70.72 -40.78
N PRO A 30 -41.49 70.14 -39.81
CA PRO A 30 -40.11 70.51 -39.55
C PRO A 30 -39.29 70.21 -40.82
N VAL A 31 -38.66 71.25 -41.37
CA VAL A 31 -37.65 71.08 -42.42
C VAL A 31 -36.44 70.48 -41.73
N CYS A 32 -36.19 69.19 -41.97
CA CYS A 32 -34.97 68.54 -41.51
C CYS A 32 -33.77 69.26 -42.14
N PRO A 33 -32.84 69.83 -41.37
CA PRO A 33 -31.55 70.23 -41.93
C PRO A 33 -30.84 68.97 -42.43
N GLU A 34 -30.17 69.07 -43.58
CA GLU A 34 -29.38 67.97 -44.13
C GLU A 34 -28.40 67.45 -43.06
N PRO A 35 -28.20 66.12 -42.95
CA PRO A 35 -27.33 65.55 -41.93
C PRO A 35 -25.92 66.10 -42.11
N VAL A 36 -25.44 66.81 -41.08
CA VAL A 36 -24.06 67.30 -41.04
C VAL A 36 -23.15 66.07 -41.05
N SER A 37 -22.36 65.94 -42.12
CA SER A 37 -21.35 64.89 -42.26
C SER A 37 -20.32 65.05 -41.15
N CYS A 38 -20.37 64.17 -40.15
CA CYS A 38 -19.31 64.08 -39.15
C CYS A 38 -18.07 63.50 -39.83
N ASP A 39 -16.94 64.21 -39.78
CA ASP A 39 -15.65 63.60 -40.10
C ASP A 39 -15.43 62.40 -39.19
N ALA A 40 -15.02 61.28 -39.78
CA ALA A 40 -14.78 60.05 -39.04
C ALA A 40 -13.83 60.32 -37.86
N CYS A 41 -14.22 59.89 -36.66
CA CYS A 41 -13.37 59.98 -35.48
C CYS A 41 -12.01 59.34 -35.81
N PRO A 42 -10.87 59.98 -35.47
CA PRO A 42 -9.57 59.34 -35.64
C PRO A 42 -9.57 58.03 -34.83
N VAL A 43 -9.23 56.95 -35.52
CA VAL A 43 -9.22 55.60 -34.95
C VAL A 43 -8.28 55.61 -33.75
N ALA A 44 -8.79 55.28 -32.56
CA ALA A 44 -7.97 55.15 -31.37
C ALA A 44 -6.97 54.00 -31.61
N GLN A 45 -5.70 54.35 -31.77
CA GLN A 45 -4.63 53.36 -31.87
C GLN A 45 -4.31 52.88 -30.46
N CYS A 46 -4.82 51.69 -30.14
CA CYS A 46 -4.39 50.98 -28.94
C CYS A 46 -2.90 50.66 -29.08
N PRO A 47 -2.05 50.96 -28.07
CA PRO A 47 -0.67 50.52 -28.08
C PRO A 47 -0.61 48.99 -28.17
N GLU A 48 0.38 48.49 -28.90
CA GLU A 48 0.58 47.06 -29.07
C GLU A 48 0.82 46.40 -27.70
N PRO A 49 0.13 45.30 -27.35
CA PRO A 49 0.19 44.73 -26.01
C PRO A 49 1.60 44.21 -25.74
N GLU A 50 2.26 44.71 -24.69
CA GLU A 50 3.52 44.16 -24.22
C GLU A 50 3.27 42.75 -23.66
N VAL A 51 3.79 41.74 -24.36
CA VAL A 51 3.75 40.35 -23.94
C VAL A 51 4.75 40.17 -22.79
N VAL A 52 4.25 40.26 -21.55
CA VAL A 52 5.04 39.90 -20.37
C VAL A 52 5.06 38.39 -20.24
N GLU A 53 6.12 37.75 -20.71
CA GLU A 53 6.34 36.32 -20.56
C GLU A 53 6.48 35.96 -19.08
N THR A 54 5.37 35.48 -18.48
CA THR A 54 5.39 34.99 -17.11
C THR A 54 5.93 33.56 -17.12
N VAL A 55 7.22 33.41 -16.78
CA VAL A 55 7.83 32.10 -16.56
C VAL A 55 7.19 31.48 -15.32
N LYS A 56 6.20 30.60 -15.53
CA LYS A 56 5.61 29.81 -14.46
C LYS A 56 6.59 28.71 -14.08
N ILE A 57 7.35 28.92 -13.02
CA ILE A 57 8.18 27.88 -12.41
C ILE A 57 7.22 26.87 -11.79
N VAL A 58 7.03 25.73 -12.47
CA VAL A 58 6.31 24.59 -11.92
C VAL A 58 7.37 23.71 -11.27
N GLU A 59 7.33 23.62 -9.94
CA GLU A 59 8.13 22.63 -9.21
C GLU A 59 7.60 21.23 -9.58
N VAL A 60 8.35 20.53 -10.42
CA VAL A 60 8.11 19.11 -10.71
C VAL A 60 8.82 18.31 -9.61
N PRO A 61 8.13 17.44 -8.87
CA PRO A 61 8.77 16.56 -7.90
C PRO A 61 9.88 15.77 -8.57
N ALA A 62 11.08 15.81 -8.01
CA ALA A 62 12.18 15.00 -8.50
C ALA A 62 11.79 13.52 -8.46
N GLU A 63 12.10 12.77 -9.52
CA GLU A 63 11.94 11.33 -9.54
C GLU A 63 12.72 10.73 -8.37
N LEU A 64 12.07 9.86 -7.58
CA LEU A 64 12.74 9.16 -6.48
C LEU A 64 13.89 8.33 -7.06
N PRO A 65 15.07 8.30 -6.40
CA PRO A 65 16.15 7.44 -6.85
C PRO A 65 15.68 5.99 -6.88
N PRO A 66 16.22 5.15 -7.79
CA PRO A 66 15.91 3.73 -7.79
C PRO A 66 16.23 3.14 -6.42
N MET A 67 15.29 2.35 -5.89
CA MET A 67 15.45 1.68 -4.61
C MET A 67 16.72 0.84 -4.62
N ALA A 68 17.57 1.00 -3.59
CA ALA A 68 18.73 0.14 -3.42
C ALA A 68 18.29 -1.32 -3.25
N THR A 69 19.04 -2.23 -3.87
CA THR A 69 18.87 -3.69 -3.78
C THR A 69 19.84 -4.33 -2.79
N THR A 70 20.93 -3.63 -2.46
CA THR A 70 21.96 -4.07 -1.52
C THR A 70 22.36 -2.93 -0.58
N ALA A 71 22.87 -3.28 0.61
CA ALA A 71 23.31 -2.31 1.61
C ALA A 71 24.50 -2.80 2.45
N GLY A 72 25.03 -1.88 3.27
CA GLY A 72 26.08 -2.16 4.25
C GLY A 72 27.47 -2.38 3.64
N ALA A 73 28.48 -2.52 4.51
CA ALA A 73 29.87 -2.69 4.09
C ALA A 73 30.13 -4.00 3.33
N MET A 74 29.31 -5.02 3.56
CA MET A 74 29.39 -6.32 2.90
C MET A 74 28.56 -6.41 1.61
N HIS A 75 27.87 -5.33 1.21
CA HIS A 75 27.02 -5.30 0.02
C HIS A 75 25.99 -6.44 0.00
N LEU A 76 25.34 -6.68 1.15
CA LEU A 76 24.35 -7.75 1.32
C LEU A 76 23.03 -7.38 0.65
N PRO A 77 22.25 -8.37 0.17
CA PRO A 77 20.89 -8.15 -0.33
C PRO A 77 20.00 -7.52 0.74
N ILE A 78 19.17 -6.57 0.31
CA ILE A 78 18.10 -6.01 1.13
C ILE A 78 16.85 -6.86 0.92
N ILE A 79 16.36 -7.46 2.01
CA ILE A 79 15.12 -8.24 2.04
C ILE A 79 14.04 -7.51 2.86
N GLY A 80 12.78 -7.85 2.62
CA GLY A 80 11.64 -7.32 3.36
C GLY A 80 11.43 -7.95 4.74
N GLU A 81 10.41 -7.47 5.46
CA GLU A 81 9.96 -8.09 6.71
C GLU A 81 9.27 -9.45 6.49
N VAL A 82 8.74 -9.69 5.29
CA VAL A 82 8.09 -10.94 4.90
C VAL A 82 8.65 -11.38 3.56
N GLU A 83 9.07 -12.64 3.45
CA GLU A 83 9.67 -13.19 2.23
C GLU A 83 9.21 -14.62 1.97
N TRP A 84 9.32 -15.04 0.71
CA TRP A 84 9.12 -16.43 0.34
C TRP A 84 10.38 -17.26 0.58
N VAL A 85 10.21 -18.42 1.21
CA VAL A 85 11.30 -19.35 1.49
C VAL A 85 10.94 -20.74 1.00
N LEU A 86 11.83 -21.34 0.20
CA LEU A 86 11.74 -22.74 -0.18
C LEU A 86 12.35 -23.62 0.91
N VAL A 87 11.57 -24.59 1.40
CA VAL A 87 11.94 -25.58 2.39
C VAL A 87 12.27 -26.91 1.71
N GLU A 88 13.47 -27.41 1.93
CA GLU A 88 13.94 -28.68 1.36
C GLU A 88 14.27 -29.68 2.50
N PRO A 89 13.97 -30.99 2.31
CA PRO A 89 13.78 -31.66 1.02
C PRO A 89 12.35 -31.69 0.46
N VAL A 90 11.36 -31.20 1.21
CA VAL A 90 9.94 -31.28 0.82
C VAL A 90 9.61 -30.50 -0.46
N GLY A 91 10.38 -29.45 -0.79
CA GLY A 91 10.12 -28.61 -1.95
C GLY A 91 8.94 -27.65 -1.75
N LEU A 92 8.62 -27.33 -0.49
CA LEU A 92 7.48 -26.50 -0.11
C LEU A 92 7.91 -25.04 -0.01
N ARG A 93 7.16 -24.15 -0.66
CA ARG A 93 7.38 -22.70 -0.57
C ARG A 93 6.46 -22.13 0.50
N LEU A 94 7.05 -21.53 1.54
CA LEU A 94 6.32 -20.94 2.66
C LEU A 94 6.56 -19.44 2.71
N GLU A 95 5.53 -18.69 3.05
CA GLU A 95 5.68 -17.30 3.45
C GLU A 95 6.30 -17.24 4.84
N ALA A 96 7.32 -16.39 4.99
CA ALA A 96 8.13 -16.36 6.18
C ALA A 96 8.28 -14.95 6.72
N ARG A 97 8.09 -14.79 8.02
CA ARG A 97 8.43 -13.56 8.74
C ARG A 97 9.94 -13.54 9.00
N ILE A 98 10.58 -12.45 8.63
CA ILE A 98 11.99 -12.19 8.89
C ILE A 98 12.12 -11.61 10.30
N ASP A 99 12.62 -12.41 11.24
CA ASP A 99 12.67 -12.07 12.66
C ASP A 99 14.11 -11.94 13.14
N THR A 100 14.60 -10.69 13.18
CA THR A 100 15.94 -10.37 13.70
C THR A 100 16.06 -10.57 15.22
N GLY A 101 14.93 -10.63 15.95
CA GLY A 101 14.86 -10.90 17.38
C GLY A 101 15.05 -12.38 17.72
N ALA A 102 14.66 -13.28 16.81
CA ALA A 102 14.81 -14.73 16.99
C ALA A 102 16.26 -15.20 16.76
N GLU A 103 16.81 -15.98 17.69
CA GLU A 103 18.12 -16.61 17.49
C GLU A 103 18.08 -17.74 16.45
N THR A 104 17.02 -18.55 16.50
CA THR A 104 16.88 -19.77 15.70
C THR A 104 15.59 -19.71 14.89
N THR A 105 15.66 -20.02 13.61
CA THR A 105 14.49 -20.25 12.74
C THR A 105 13.54 -21.28 13.32
N SER A 106 12.23 -21.04 13.21
CA SER A 106 11.18 -21.98 13.60
C SER A 106 10.17 -22.20 12.49
N ILE A 107 9.69 -23.42 12.34
CA ILE A 107 8.67 -23.79 11.36
C ILE A 107 7.47 -24.41 12.09
N HIS A 108 6.28 -24.05 11.63
CA HIS A 108 5.06 -24.71 12.03
C HIS A 108 5.08 -26.16 11.53
N ALA A 109 4.79 -27.10 12.42
CA ALA A 109 4.78 -28.52 12.12
C ALA A 109 3.74 -29.22 13.01
N GLU A 110 3.01 -30.15 12.40
CA GLU A 110 2.01 -30.95 13.08
C GLU A 110 2.48 -32.40 13.30
N ASN A 111 1.72 -33.16 14.09
CA ASN A 111 1.91 -34.60 14.28
C ASN A 111 3.35 -34.98 14.67
N ILE A 112 4.00 -34.11 15.45
CA ILE A 112 5.41 -34.22 15.79
C ILE A 112 5.63 -35.43 16.72
N GLN A 113 6.42 -36.40 16.25
CA GLN A 113 6.67 -37.66 16.93
C GLN A 113 8.16 -38.00 16.95
N LEU A 114 8.68 -38.33 18.12
CA LEU A 114 10.03 -38.84 18.29
C LEU A 114 10.07 -40.34 17.94
N LEU A 115 10.97 -40.71 17.03
CA LEU A 115 11.21 -42.07 16.59
C LEU A 115 12.63 -42.49 16.92
N GLU A 116 12.85 -43.79 17.11
CA GLU A 116 14.18 -44.39 17.21
C GLU A 116 14.35 -45.47 16.15
N LYS A 117 15.40 -45.37 15.35
CA LYS A 117 15.75 -46.33 14.30
C LYS A 117 17.24 -46.63 14.40
N GLU A 118 17.59 -47.90 14.58
CA GLU A 118 19.00 -48.35 14.64
C GLU A 118 19.83 -47.58 15.69
N GLY A 119 19.25 -47.28 16.86
CA GLY A 119 19.89 -46.51 17.93
C GLY A 119 20.06 -45.01 17.64
N ARG A 120 19.43 -44.49 16.58
CA ARG A 120 19.46 -43.07 16.20
C ARG A 120 18.07 -42.47 16.34
N ARG A 121 17.99 -41.28 16.91
CA ARG A 121 16.73 -40.55 17.09
C ARG A 121 16.37 -39.71 15.86
N TYR A 122 15.13 -39.83 15.43
CA TYR A 122 14.52 -39.09 14.33
C TYR A 122 13.25 -38.41 14.83
N VAL A 123 12.81 -37.36 14.14
CA VAL A 123 11.54 -36.72 14.38
C VAL A 123 10.73 -36.83 13.10
N ARG A 124 9.54 -37.43 13.21
CA ARG A 124 8.52 -37.40 12.16
C ARG A 124 7.57 -36.26 12.45
N PHE A 125 7.20 -35.50 11.43
CA PHE A 125 6.29 -34.36 11.55
C PHE A 125 5.68 -34.08 10.17
N ASP A 126 4.53 -33.44 10.15
CA ASP A 126 3.88 -33.03 8.91
C ASP A 126 4.05 -31.53 8.72
N LEU A 127 4.33 -31.12 7.47
CA LEU A 127 4.25 -29.72 7.06
C LEU A 127 3.00 -29.56 6.22
N GLU A 128 2.18 -28.55 6.51
CA GLU A 128 1.01 -28.24 5.71
C GLU A 128 1.40 -27.30 4.56
N ASP A 129 0.96 -27.63 3.36
CA ASP A 129 0.99 -26.71 2.22
C ASP A 129 -0.17 -25.71 2.35
N PRO A 130 0.10 -24.41 2.54
CA PRO A 130 -0.95 -23.41 2.73
C PRO A 130 -1.84 -23.20 1.49
N GLU A 131 -1.37 -23.58 0.29
CA GLU A 131 -2.16 -23.44 -0.94
C GLU A 131 -3.15 -24.60 -1.13
N SER A 132 -2.69 -25.84 -0.90
CA SER A 132 -3.48 -27.05 -1.15
C SER A 132 -4.16 -27.63 0.09
N GLY A 133 -3.69 -27.27 1.29
CA GLY A 133 -4.03 -27.92 2.56
C GLY A 133 -3.47 -29.34 2.69
N GLU A 134 -2.59 -29.76 1.77
CA GLU A 134 -1.98 -31.09 1.82
C GLU A 134 -0.97 -31.16 2.97
N ARG A 135 -1.04 -32.26 3.73
CA ARG A 135 -0.06 -32.58 4.78
C ARG A 135 1.07 -33.40 4.18
N LEU A 136 2.28 -32.84 4.22
CA LEU A 136 3.48 -33.39 3.63
C LEU A 136 4.38 -34.01 4.73
N PRO A 137 4.34 -35.34 4.93
CA PRO A 137 5.05 -35.99 6.01
C PRO A 137 6.57 -35.95 5.80
N GLN A 138 7.29 -35.52 6.83
CA GLN A 138 8.75 -35.43 6.87
C GLN A 138 9.32 -36.31 7.98
N GLU A 139 10.53 -36.82 7.76
CA GLU A 139 11.30 -37.51 8.79
C GLU A 139 12.76 -37.06 8.74
N LEU A 140 13.20 -36.36 9.79
CA LEU A 140 14.56 -35.83 9.87
C LEU A 140 15.25 -36.27 11.17
N ARG A 141 16.57 -36.39 11.12
CA ARG A 141 17.37 -36.74 12.30
C ARG A 141 17.24 -35.66 13.38
N LEU A 142 16.93 -36.08 14.60
CA LEU A 142 16.89 -35.18 15.75
C LEU A 142 18.30 -34.61 16.01
N ARG A 143 18.40 -33.28 16.11
CA ARG A 143 19.65 -32.59 16.47
C ARG A 143 19.77 -32.38 17.96
N ARG A 144 18.75 -31.78 18.57
CA ARG A 144 18.66 -31.46 19.99
C ARG A 144 17.22 -31.18 20.38
N GLN A 145 16.95 -31.13 21.67
CA GLN A 145 15.72 -30.60 22.23
C GLN A 145 16.05 -29.26 22.89
N VAL A 146 15.14 -28.29 22.76
CA VAL A 146 15.25 -26.98 23.38
C VAL A 146 14.07 -26.74 24.30
N LEU A 147 14.31 -26.07 25.41
CA LEU A 147 13.25 -25.59 26.29
C LEU A 147 12.96 -24.14 25.92
N ILE A 148 11.78 -23.89 25.36
CA ILE A 148 11.31 -22.55 25.04
C ILE A 148 10.58 -22.02 26.27
N LYS A 149 11.11 -20.93 26.83
CA LYS A 149 10.47 -20.20 27.93
C LYS A 149 9.77 -18.99 27.33
N GLN A 150 8.45 -18.97 27.36
CA GLN A 150 7.67 -17.78 27.03
C GLN A 150 7.34 -17.06 28.34
N HIS A 151 7.13 -15.74 28.26
CA HIS A 151 7.01 -14.91 29.46
C HIS A 151 5.75 -15.25 30.28
N ASP A 152 4.70 -15.72 29.59
CA ASP A 152 3.37 -15.95 30.16
C ASP A 152 2.88 -17.41 30.01
N ASP A 153 3.67 -18.31 29.40
CA ASP A 153 3.29 -19.72 29.19
C ASP A 153 4.24 -20.71 29.87
N GLU A 154 3.72 -21.91 30.14
CA GLU A 154 4.50 -23.05 30.61
C GLU A 154 5.66 -23.34 29.62
N PRO A 155 6.87 -23.66 30.13
CA PRO A 155 8.01 -23.97 29.29
C PRO A 155 7.73 -25.15 28.35
N GLU A 156 7.85 -24.92 27.05
CA GLU A 156 7.56 -25.93 26.02
C GLU A 156 8.86 -26.57 25.53
N ARG A 157 8.90 -27.90 25.42
CA ARG A 157 10.04 -28.61 24.83
C ARG A 157 9.83 -28.78 23.33
N ARG A 158 10.69 -28.16 22.53
CA ARG A 158 10.66 -28.28 21.07
C ARG A 158 11.82 -29.09 20.52
N TYR A 159 11.55 -29.81 19.44
CA TYR A 159 12.57 -30.56 18.73
C TYR A 159 13.26 -29.68 17.69
N VAL A 160 14.56 -29.87 17.52
CA VAL A 160 15.35 -29.17 16.50
C VAL A 160 15.82 -30.19 15.47
N VAL A 161 15.55 -29.88 14.21
CA VAL A 161 16.03 -30.62 13.05
C VAL A 161 16.93 -29.71 12.21
N ARG A 162 17.62 -30.26 11.21
CA ARG A 162 18.43 -29.46 10.28
C ARG A 162 17.94 -29.67 8.86
N MET A 163 17.50 -28.59 8.22
CA MET A 163 16.93 -28.57 6.87
C MET A 163 17.57 -27.47 6.02
N TRP A 164 17.35 -27.53 4.71
CA TRP A 164 17.79 -26.50 3.78
C TRP A 164 16.67 -25.49 3.60
N LEU A 165 17.01 -24.21 3.72
CA LEU A 165 16.13 -23.09 3.43
C LEU A 165 16.76 -22.27 2.32
N THR A 166 15.95 -21.86 1.34
CA THR A 166 16.37 -20.97 0.26
C THR A 166 15.49 -19.73 0.22
N LEU A 167 16.11 -18.55 0.36
CA LEU A 167 15.47 -17.24 0.29
C LEU A 167 16.19 -16.44 -0.80
N GLY A 168 15.51 -16.14 -1.90
CA GLY A 168 16.16 -15.59 -3.09
C GLY A 168 17.31 -16.49 -3.56
N GLU A 169 18.51 -15.91 -3.67
CA GLU A 169 19.74 -16.65 -4.04
C GLU A 169 20.46 -17.31 -2.83
N MET A 170 20.01 -17.03 -1.61
CA MET A 170 20.67 -17.50 -0.38
C MET A 170 20.13 -18.87 0.02
N ARG A 171 20.98 -19.90 -0.06
CA ARG A 171 20.65 -21.28 0.36
C ARG A 171 21.49 -21.72 1.55
N HIS A 172 20.85 -21.87 2.72
CA HIS A 172 21.52 -22.17 3.99
C HIS A 172 20.96 -23.44 4.63
N ARG A 173 21.84 -24.25 5.21
CA ARG A 173 21.46 -25.44 5.98
C ARG A 173 21.44 -25.12 7.47
N VAL A 174 20.27 -24.75 7.98
CA VAL A 174 20.12 -24.20 9.33
C VAL A 174 19.43 -25.16 10.28
N ASP A 175 19.65 -24.94 11.57
CA ASP A 175 18.85 -25.58 12.62
C ASP A 175 17.47 -24.92 12.66
N VAL A 176 16.42 -25.74 12.61
CA VAL A 176 15.04 -25.29 12.62
C VAL A 176 14.31 -25.96 13.77
N THR A 177 13.64 -25.14 14.57
CA THR A 177 12.80 -25.60 15.67
C THR A 177 11.41 -25.94 15.14
N LEU A 178 10.93 -27.14 15.44
CA LEU A 178 9.56 -27.55 15.12
C LEU A 178 8.62 -27.02 16.21
N SER A 179 7.61 -26.24 15.83
CA SER A 179 6.63 -25.69 16.75
C SER A 179 5.22 -26.01 16.29
N ASP A 180 4.39 -26.48 17.21
CA ASP A 180 2.95 -26.57 17.00
C ASP A 180 2.37 -25.18 17.31
N ARG A 181 1.88 -24.50 16.26
CA ARG A 181 1.64 -23.06 16.25
C ARG A 181 0.45 -22.69 15.36
N ASP A 182 -0.64 -23.45 15.48
CA ASP A 182 -1.89 -23.31 14.71
C ASP A 182 -2.49 -21.88 14.64
N VAL A 183 -2.06 -20.98 15.53
CA VAL A 183 -2.64 -19.63 15.70
C VAL A 183 -1.81 -18.52 15.03
N PHE A 184 -0.67 -18.84 14.42
CA PHE A 184 0.24 -17.81 13.88
C PHE A 184 0.00 -17.54 12.39
N GLU A 185 0.13 -16.26 11.99
CA GLU A 185 -0.07 -15.79 10.61
C GLU A 185 0.96 -16.39 9.62
N PHE A 186 2.21 -16.60 10.07
CA PHE A 186 3.29 -17.09 9.22
C PHE A 186 3.73 -18.49 9.66
N PRO A 187 3.72 -19.49 8.75
CA PRO A 187 4.16 -20.85 9.06
C PRO A 187 5.68 -20.97 9.25
N LEU A 188 6.46 -19.96 8.85
CA LEU A 188 7.92 -19.94 9.01
C LEU A 188 8.40 -18.61 9.61
N LEU A 189 9.29 -18.69 10.59
CA LEU A 189 10.05 -17.55 11.12
C LEU A 189 11.52 -17.74 10.79
N VAL A 190 12.14 -16.79 10.09
CA VAL A 190 13.56 -16.82 9.75
C VAL A 190 14.35 -16.02 10.77
N GLY A 191 15.18 -16.71 11.56
CA GLY A 191 15.97 -16.11 12.64
C GLY A 191 17.41 -15.75 12.23
N ARG A 192 18.16 -15.21 13.19
CA ARG A 192 19.57 -14.80 13.01
C ARG A 192 20.49 -15.93 12.56
N ASN A 193 20.21 -17.19 12.89
CA ASN A 193 21.02 -18.32 12.42
C ASN A 193 20.96 -18.52 10.89
N PHE A 194 19.97 -17.93 10.21
CA PHE A 194 19.94 -17.80 8.76
C PHE A 194 20.46 -16.41 8.31
N LEU A 195 20.02 -15.34 8.97
CA LEU A 195 20.22 -13.95 8.51
C LEU A 195 21.63 -13.41 8.70
N LEU A 196 22.36 -13.91 9.70
CA LEU A 196 23.69 -13.39 10.04
C LEU A 196 24.64 -13.51 8.85
N ASP A 197 25.24 -12.39 8.47
CA ASP A 197 26.11 -12.23 7.29
C ASP A 197 25.48 -12.60 5.94
N ALA A 198 24.15 -12.73 5.88
CA ALA A 198 23.42 -13.12 4.67
C ALA A 198 22.61 -11.96 4.07
N ALA A 199 21.90 -11.18 4.89
CA ALA A 199 20.98 -10.14 4.41
C ALA A 199 20.86 -8.94 5.35
N ILE A 200 20.34 -7.82 4.81
CA ILE A 200 19.88 -6.66 5.58
C ILE A 200 18.36 -6.58 5.44
N VAL A 201 17.67 -6.32 6.55
CA VAL A 201 16.20 -6.31 6.60
C VAL A 201 15.68 -4.87 6.53
N ASP A 202 14.88 -4.58 5.50
CA ASP A 202 14.11 -3.35 5.36
C ASP A 202 12.63 -3.66 5.66
N VAL A 203 12.20 -3.27 6.87
CA VAL A 203 10.83 -3.54 7.36
C VAL A 203 9.74 -2.78 6.60
N SER A 204 10.10 -1.86 5.70
CA SER A 204 9.13 -1.16 4.84
C SER A 204 8.77 -1.94 3.58
N ARG A 205 9.39 -3.12 3.37
CA ARG A 205 9.20 -3.95 2.18
C ARG A 205 8.72 -5.35 2.55
N SER A 206 8.13 -6.03 1.58
CA SER A 206 7.79 -7.46 1.63
C SER A 206 7.95 -8.07 0.24
N HIS A 207 8.16 -9.39 0.17
CA HIS A 207 8.22 -10.18 -1.06
C HIS A 207 9.17 -9.58 -2.10
N THR A 208 10.38 -9.21 -1.65
CA THR A 208 11.38 -8.57 -2.51
C THR A 208 12.20 -9.58 -3.29
N GLN A 209 12.13 -10.86 -2.91
CA GLN A 209 12.90 -11.97 -3.49
C GLN A 209 12.04 -12.99 -4.24
#